data_AF-A0AAE3DNN2-F1
#
_entry.id   AF-A0AAE3DNN2-F1
#
_cell.length_a   1.000
_cell.length_b   1.000
_cell.length_c   1.000
_cell.angle_alpha   90.00
_cell.angle_beta   90.00
_cell.angle_gamma   90.00
#
_symmetry.space_group_name_H-M   'P 1'
#
loop_
_entity.id
_entity.type
_entity.pdbx_description
1 polymer ?
#
loop_
_entity_poly.entity_id
_entity_poly.type
_entity_poly.pdbx_seq_one_letter_code
_entity_poly.pdbx_strand_id
1 'polypeptide(L)'
;MTLIVGWLACDQRGPCSAYIASDSRISDNRNFYDYSQKTFALKNTPDILGYCGETLFTYQILTRLTSMCDVGMLLSTDMDYQDRSEIIFNEIKRAHSVYKLNNGIIKIYHIGRNKKRIFDANVYFWNGIIWENIKIYTDFRKSMNLFSDGSGKKEYDENFLRFKNGNNESTSRNYFHCFCDIVKNVKDKHTGGIPQLVGLYNGSKFNGMYHGTIVAGQAYYQGLKMGNVYGMSNIRWYNENFEICDWNTKQREANAMVQPISKRATP
;
A
#
# COMPACT_ATOMS: atom_id res chain seq x y z
N MET A 1 6.08 -6.45 12.36
CA MET A 1 5.42 -5.28 12.99
C MET A 1 5.57 -4.10 12.02
N THR A 2 4.49 -3.32 11.81
CA THR A 2 4.23 -2.52 10.60
C THR A 2 3.00 -1.61 10.86
N LEU A 3 2.84 -0.53 10.11
CA LEU A 3 1.52 0.03 9.78
C LEU A 3 1.26 -0.18 8.29
N ILE A 4 0.13 -0.79 7.97
CA ILE A 4 -0.34 -0.93 6.59
C ILE A 4 -1.79 -0.48 6.50
N VAL A 5 -2.09 0.30 5.47
CA VAL A 5 -3.42 0.88 5.24
C VAL A 5 -3.78 0.75 3.77
N GLY A 6 -4.98 0.26 3.48
CA GLY A 6 -5.53 0.21 2.14
C GLY A 6 -6.86 0.95 2.07
N TRP A 7 -7.10 1.68 0.98
CA TRP A 7 -8.35 2.42 0.81
C TRP A 7 -8.82 2.43 -0.63
N LEU A 8 -10.13 2.53 -0.78
CA LEU A 8 -10.82 2.80 -2.03
C LEU A 8 -11.15 4.29 -2.11
N ALA A 9 -10.91 4.89 -3.27
CA ALA A 9 -11.28 6.25 -3.58
C ALA A 9 -12.39 6.27 -4.62
N CYS A 10 -13.46 7.03 -4.35
CA CYS A 10 -14.57 7.23 -5.27
C CYS A 10 -14.64 8.69 -5.73
N ASP A 11 -14.98 8.87 -7.01
CA ASP A 11 -15.42 10.14 -7.58
C ASP A 11 -16.96 10.14 -7.71
N GLN A 12 -17.53 11.19 -8.29
CA GLN A 12 -18.99 11.33 -8.51
C GLN A 12 -19.61 10.18 -9.34
N ARG A 13 -18.79 9.44 -10.08
CA ARG A 13 -19.20 8.35 -10.95
C ARG A 13 -18.79 6.97 -10.39
N GLY A 14 -18.33 6.90 -9.15
CA GLY A 14 -17.95 5.67 -8.44
C GLY A 14 -16.44 5.48 -8.26
N PRO A 15 -15.98 4.25 -8.04
CA PRO A 15 -14.58 3.97 -7.72
C PRO A 15 -13.63 4.43 -8.83
N CYS A 16 -12.64 5.23 -8.47
CA CYS A 16 -11.68 5.82 -9.39
C CYS A 16 -10.25 5.32 -9.16
N SER A 17 -9.92 4.91 -7.94
CA SER A 17 -8.61 4.36 -7.60
C SER A 17 -8.63 3.59 -6.28
N ALA A 18 -7.64 2.72 -6.09
CA ALA A 18 -7.39 2.04 -4.82
C ALA A 18 -5.89 2.04 -4.53
N TYR A 19 -5.52 2.05 -3.25
CA TYR A 19 -4.12 2.18 -2.85
C TYR A 19 -3.80 1.28 -1.67
N ILE A 20 -2.52 0.95 -1.53
CA ILE A 20 -1.93 0.38 -0.31
C ILE A 20 -0.74 1.26 0.07
N ALA A 21 -0.73 1.72 1.32
CA ALA A 21 0.40 2.40 1.93
C ALA A 21 0.96 1.57 3.09
N SER A 22 2.27 1.57 3.25
CA SER A 22 2.93 0.94 4.39
C SER A 22 4.18 1.69 4.79
N ASP A 23 4.55 1.57 6.07
CA ASP A 23 5.82 2.10 6.57
C ASP A 23 6.98 1.21 6.08
N SER A 24 8.22 1.62 6.27
CA SER A 24 9.39 0.85 5.79
C SER A 24 10.22 0.20 6.90
N ARG A 25 9.82 0.38 8.17
CA ARG A 25 10.53 -0.19 9.31
C ARG A 25 10.32 -1.69 9.44
N ILE A 26 11.39 -2.45 9.53
CA ILE A 26 11.37 -3.80 10.13
C ILE A 26 12.16 -3.76 11.44
N SER A 27 11.78 -4.55 12.44
CA SER A 27 12.44 -4.52 13.76
C SER A 27 12.33 -5.86 14.50
N ASP A 28 13.27 -6.10 15.42
CA ASP A 28 13.38 -7.30 16.26
C ASP A 28 13.30 -6.99 17.78
N ASN A 29 12.65 -5.88 18.14
CA ASN A 29 12.63 -5.23 19.47
C ASN A 29 13.95 -4.56 19.91
N ARG A 30 15.10 -4.93 19.36
CA ARG A 30 16.41 -4.36 19.72
C ARG A 30 16.92 -3.42 18.64
N ASN A 31 16.82 -3.86 17.40
CA ASN A 31 17.28 -3.20 16.20
C ASN A 31 16.12 -2.92 15.26
N PHE A 32 16.35 -2.01 14.33
CA PHE A 32 15.41 -1.72 13.26
C PHE A 32 16.14 -1.35 11.96
N TYR A 33 15.43 -1.49 10.85
CA TYR A 33 15.86 -1.05 9.53
C TYR A 33 14.70 -0.34 8.83
N ASP A 34 14.92 0.92 8.46
CA ASP A 34 13.89 1.87 8.01
C ASP A 34 13.77 1.97 6.48
N TYR A 35 14.30 1.01 5.72
CA TYR A 35 14.25 1.04 4.25
C TYR A 35 13.81 -0.30 3.65
N SER A 36 13.00 -1.08 4.36
CA SER A 36 12.45 -2.35 3.86
C SER A 36 11.25 -2.09 2.95
N GLN A 37 11.18 -2.78 1.82
CA GLN A 37 9.98 -2.76 0.98
C GLN A 37 8.87 -3.62 1.59
N LYS A 38 7.64 -3.09 1.63
CA LYS A 38 6.46 -3.81 2.15
C LYS A 38 5.25 -3.82 1.22
N THR A 39 5.31 -3.05 0.13
CA THR A 39 4.26 -2.96 -0.88
C THR A 39 4.78 -3.37 -2.25
N PHE A 40 3.92 -3.97 -3.05
CA PHE A 40 4.22 -4.53 -4.35
C PHE A 40 3.11 -4.19 -5.35
N ALA A 41 3.47 -4.08 -6.61
CA ALA A 41 2.56 -3.82 -7.71
C ALA A 41 2.94 -4.67 -8.92
N LEU A 42 1.95 -5.28 -9.57
CA LEU A 42 2.14 -6.11 -10.75
C LEU A 42 2.00 -5.25 -12.00
N LYS A 43 2.96 -5.33 -12.94
CA LYS A 43 2.99 -4.45 -14.12
C LYS A 43 2.08 -4.92 -15.25
N ASN A 44 1.82 -6.21 -15.33
CA ASN A 44 1.02 -6.81 -16.41
C ASN A 44 -0.44 -7.04 -16.02
N THR A 45 -0.76 -7.06 -14.73
CA THR A 45 -2.13 -7.21 -14.24
C THR A 45 -2.44 -6.11 -13.24
N PRO A 46 -3.71 -5.72 -13.08
CA PRO A 46 -4.06 -4.58 -12.25
C PRO A 46 -4.21 -4.99 -10.78
N ASP A 47 -3.11 -5.46 -10.20
CA ASP A 47 -3.04 -5.97 -8.84
C ASP A 47 -1.92 -5.29 -8.05
N ILE A 48 -2.23 -4.96 -6.79
CA ILE A 48 -1.29 -4.43 -5.81
C ILE A 48 -1.37 -5.26 -4.53
N LEU A 49 -0.23 -5.42 -3.89
CA LEU A 49 -0.06 -6.25 -2.70
C LEU A 49 0.66 -5.46 -1.62
N GLY A 50 0.43 -5.81 -0.36
CA GLY A 50 1.26 -5.36 0.74
C GLY A 50 1.10 -6.27 1.94
N TYR A 51 2.07 -6.26 2.85
CA TYR A 51 2.06 -7.22 3.95
C TYR A 51 2.40 -6.65 5.32
N CYS A 52 1.97 -7.35 6.36
CA CYS A 52 2.44 -7.19 7.71
C CYS A 52 2.57 -8.56 8.40
N GLY A 53 3.38 -8.61 9.47
CA GLY A 53 3.70 -9.85 10.18
C GLY A 53 5.12 -10.35 9.88
N GLU A 54 5.25 -11.65 9.65
CA GLU A 54 6.50 -12.31 9.28
C GLU A 54 7.07 -11.67 8.00
N THR A 55 8.36 -11.33 8.03
CA THR A 55 9.01 -10.51 7.01
C THR A 55 9.81 -11.32 6.00
N LEU A 56 10.57 -12.33 6.45
CA LEU A 56 11.58 -12.97 5.61
C LEU A 56 10.92 -13.80 4.50
N PHE A 57 9.99 -14.68 4.84
CA PHE A 57 9.25 -15.46 3.87
C PHE A 57 8.41 -14.54 2.99
N THR A 58 7.66 -13.63 3.61
CA THR A 58 6.69 -12.80 2.89
C THR A 58 7.35 -11.90 1.85
N TYR A 59 8.48 -11.26 2.20
CA TYR A 59 9.23 -10.44 1.25
C TYR A 59 9.77 -11.27 0.08
N GLN A 60 10.36 -12.45 0.37
CA GLN A 60 10.93 -13.32 -0.65
C GLN A 60 9.86 -13.83 -1.63
N ILE A 61 8.73 -14.34 -1.11
CA ILE A 61 7.68 -14.90 -1.96
C ILE A 61 6.99 -13.82 -2.79
N LEU A 62 6.71 -12.64 -2.22
CA LEU A 62 6.09 -11.54 -2.97
C LEU A 62 7.03 -11.00 -4.06
N THR A 63 8.33 -10.86 -3.77
CA THR A 63 9.31 -10.46 -4.79
C THR A 63 9.36 -11.45 -5.96
N ARG A 64 9.35 -12.76 -5.65
CA ARG A 64 9.35 -13.81 -6.67
C ARG A 64 8.06 -13.79 -7.50
N LEU A 65 6.91 -13.70 -6.83
CA LEU A 65 5.60 -13.65 -7.50
C LEU A 65 5.48 -12.42 -8.38
N THR A 66 5.86 -11.24 -7.90
CA THR A 66 5.88 -10.02 -8.71
C THR A 66 6.74 -10.20 -9.95
N SER A 67 7.93 -10.78 -9.81
CA SER A 67 8.83 -11.05 -10.95
C SER A 67 8.20 -11.99 -11.97
N MET A 68 7.57 -13.10 -11.52
CA MET A 68 6.91 -14.08 -12.39
C MET A 68 5.68 -13.49 -13.11
N CYS A 69 4.88 -12.69 -12.41
CA CYS A 69 3.73 -12.01 -13.00
C CYS A 69 4.15 -10.93 -14.01
N ASP A 70 5.20 -10.17 -13.72
CA ASP A 70 5.74 -9.12 -14.59
C ASP A 70 6.31 -9.65 -15.92
N VAL A 71 6.67 -10.94 -15.98
CA VAL A 71 7.07 -11.62 -17.23
C VAL A 71 5.97 -12.53 -17.81
N GLY A 72 4.75 -12.48 -17.26
CA GLY A 72 3.59 -13.21 -17.78
C GLY A 72 3.62 -14.73 -17.55
N MET A 73 4.43 -15.22 -16.61
CA MET A 73 4.57 -16.66 -16.34
C MET A 73 3.46 -17.22 -15.45
N LEU A 74 2.82 -16.39 -14.63
CA LEU A 74 1.85 -16.85 -13.61
C LEU A 74 0.42 -16.41 -13.89
N LEU A 75 0.21 -15.17 -14.32
CA LEU A 75 -1.10 -14.58 -14.52
C LEU A 75 -1.26 -14.12 -15.96
N SER A 76 -2.44 -14.36 -16.53
CA SER A 76 -2.84 -13.82 -17.83
C SER A 76 -3.65 -12.53 -17.66
N THR A 77 -3.62 -11.67 -18.68
CA THR A 77 -4.24 -10.34 -18.64
C THR A 77 -5.77 -10.36 -18.72
N ASP A 78 -6.34 -11.48 -19.14
CA ASP A 78 -7.79 -11.72 -19.29
C ASP A 78 -8.43 -12.36 -18.05
N MET A 79 -7.62 -12.89 -17.13
CA MET A 79 -8.11 -13.46 -15.86
C MET A 79 -8.85 -12.41 -15.04
N ASP A 80 -9.92 -12.81 -14.38
CA ASP A 80 -10.62 -11.95 -13.44
C ASP A 80 -9.89 -11.84 -12.10
N TYR A 81 -10.36 -10.99 -11.19
CA TYR A 81 -9.68 -10.80 -9.90
C TYR A 81 -9.69 -12.07 -9.05
N GLN A 82 -10.79 -12.83 -9.06
CA GLN A 82 -10.98 -14.00 -8.23
C GLN A 82 -9.98 -15.09 -8.63
N ASP A 83 -9.82 -15.34 -9.93
CA ASP A 83 -8.85 -16.28 -10.47
C ASP A 83 -7.42 -15.88 -10.11
N ARG A 84 -7.06 -14.61 -10.34
CA ARG A 84 -5.71 -14.10 -10.01
C ARG A 84 -5.43 -14.22 -8.52
N SER A 85 -6.40 -13.85 -7.69
CA SER A 85 -6.27 -13.94 -6.23
C SER A 85 -6.08 -15.38 -5.76
N GLU A 86 -6.81 -16.32 -6.32
CA GLU A 86 -6.72 -17.73 -5.95
C GLU A 86 -5.37 -18.34 -6.37
N ILE A 87 -4.88 -18.01 -7.56
CA ILE A 87 -3.55 -18.43 -8.03
C ILE A 87 -2.45 -17.89 -7.12
N ILE A 88 -2.46 -16.58 -6.83
CA ILE A 88 -1.47 -15.94 -5.93
C ILE A 88 -1.52 -16.60 -4.55
N PHE A 89 -2.72 -16.77 -3.97
CA PHE A 89 -2.91 -17.37 -2.66
C PHE A 89 -2.37 -18.81 -2.59
N ASN A 90 -2.69 -19.63 -3.59
CA ASN A 90 -2.24 -21.02 -3.64
C ASN A 90 -0.72 -21.14 -3.80
N GLU A 91 -0.09 -20.26 -4.59
CA GLU A 91 1.36 -20.23 -4.71
C GLU A 91 2.06 -19.82 -3.40
N ILE A 92 1.51 -18.85 -2.67
CA ILE A 92 2.02 -18.46 -1.34
C ILE A 92 1.88 -19.63 -0.37
N LYS A 93 0.69 -20.24 -0.29
CA LYS A 93 0.42 -21.38 0.59
C LYS A 93 1.33 -22.56 0.28
N ARG A 94 1.53 -22.89 -1.00
CA ARG A 94 2.42 -23.95 -1.46
C ARG A 94 3.86 -23.68 -1.04
N ALA A 95 4.37 -22.47 -1.29
CA ALA A 95 5.73 -22.09 -0.90
C ALA A 95 5.92 -22.09 0.63
N HIS A 96 4.91 -21.66 1.39
CA HIS A 96 4.97 -21.62 2.84
C HIS A 96 5.02 -23.02 3.48
N SER A 97 4.37 -24.02 2.87
CA SER A 97 4.30 -25.38 3.46
C SER A 97 5.67 -26.03 3.72
N VAL A 98 6.67 -25.66 2.92
CA VAL A 98 8.07 -26.12 3.03
C VAL A 98 8.98 -25.12 3.74
N TYR A 99 8.49 -23.94 4.11
CA TYR A 99 9.24 -22.94 4.88
C TYR A 99 9.36 -23.38 6.35
N LYS A 100 10.59 -23.45 6.87
CA LYS A 100 10.88 -23.97 8.23
C LYS A 100 11.62 -22.97 9.14
N LEU A 101 11.92 -21.77 8.67
CA LEU A 101 12.72 -20.80 9.44
C LEU A 101 11.89 -20.03 10.47
N ASN A 102 10.62 -19.74 10.17
CA ASN A 102 9.72 -19.01 11.05
C ASN A 102 8.28 -19.45 10.79
N ASN A 103 7.44 -19.43 11.83
CA ASN A 103 6.01 -19.71 11.72
C ASN A 103 5.13 -18.56 12.25
N GLY A 104 5.68 -17.35 12.26
CA GLY A 104 4.99 -16.14 12.69
C GLY A 104 3.76 -15.84 11.82
N ILE A 105 2.83 -15.07 12.38
CA ILE A 105 1.63 -14.62 11.68
C ILE A 105 2.01 -13.87 10.39
N ILE A 106 1.32 -14.18 9.28
CA ILE A 106 1.46 -13.48 8.00
C ILE A 106 0.09 -12.93 7.60
N LYS A 107 0.05 -11.66 7.22
CA LYS A 107 -1.10 -11.06 6.54
C LYS A 107 -0.63 -10.38 5.26
N ILE A 108 -1.19 -10.79 4.13
CA ILE A 108 -0.93 -10.20 2.83
C ILE A 108 -2.25 -9.65 2.32
N TYR A 109 -2.30 -8.36 2.04
CA TYR A 109 -3.43 -7.68 1.46
C TYR A 109 -3.27 -7.62 -0.04
N HIS A 110 -4.30 -8.06 -0.75
CA HIS A 110 -4.38 -8.03 -2.19
C HIS A 110 -5.53 -7.12 -2.58
N ILE A 111 -5.27 -6.12 -3.41
CA ILE A 111 -6.31 -5.34 -4.08
C ILE A 111 -6.10 -5.51 -5.57
N GLY A 112 -7.16 -5.85 -6.29
CA GLY A 112 -7.12 -5.93 -7.74
C GLY A 112 -8.32 -5.29 -8.40
N ARG A 113 -8.12 -4.84 -9.64
CA ARG A 113 -9.20 -4.31 -10.49
C ARG A 113 -9.67 -5.41 -11.43
N ASN A 114 -10.96 -5.64 -11.52
CA ASN A 114 -11.52 -6.62 -12.46
C ASN A 114 -11.98 -5.90 -13.74
N LYS A 115 -13.10 -5.19 -13.65
CA LYS A 115 -13.64 -4.34 -14.72
C LYS A 115 -13.43 -2.86 -14.39
N LYS A 116 -13.69 -1.97 -15.35
CA LYS A 116 -13.69 -0.51 -15.09
C LYS A 116 -14.55 -0.23 -13.84
N ARG A 117 -13.94 0.37 -12.82
CA ARG A 117 -14.52 0.75 -11.52
C ARG A 117 -14.89 -0.38 -10.56
N ILE A 118 -14.45 -1.61 -10.79
CA ILE A 118 -14.62 -2.69 -9.80
C ILE A 118 -13.24 -3.02 -9.22
N PHE A 119 -13.10 -2.76 -7.93
CA PHE A 119 -11.90 -3.03 -7.14
C PHE A 119 -12.27 -4.01 -6.04
N ASP A 120 -11.79 -5.23 -6.13
CA ASP A 120 -11.98 -6.24 -5.10
C ASP A 120 -10.72 -6.32 -4.24
N ALA A 121 -10.88 -6.75 -2.99
CA ALA A 121 -9.78 -6.87 -2.05
C ALA A 121 -9.93 -8.11 -1.16
N ASN A 122 -8.82 -8.77 -0.87
CA ASN A 122 -8.72 -9.93 0.01
C ASN A 122 -7.55 -9.77 0.98
N VAL A 123 -7.61 -10.48 2.10
CA VAL A 123 -6.46 -10.74 2.96
C VAL A 123 -6.14 -12.23 2.98
N TYR A 124 -4.89 -12.56 2.67
CA TYR A 124 -4.33 -13.89 2.86
C TYR A 124 -3.73 -13.94 4.25
N PHE A 125 -4.30 -14.79 5.11
CA PHE A 125 -3.97 -14.81 6.53
C PHE A 125 -3.44 -16.18 6.93
N TRP A 126 -2.20 -16.20 7.43
CA TRP A 126 -1.65 -17.32 8.18
C TRP A 126 -1.69 -16.98 9.66
N ASN A 127 -2.44 -17.75 10.43
CA ASN A 127 -2.58 -17.55 11.87
C ASN A 127 -1.55 -18.34 12.71
N GLY A 128 -0.60 -19.02 12.07
CA GLY A 128 0.33 -19.96 12.72
C GLY A 128 -0.04 -21.43 12.51
N ILE A 129 -1.26 -21.71 12.03
CA ILE A 129 -1.80 -23.07 11.91
C ILE A 129 -2.41 -23.31 10.53
N ILE A 130 -3.27 -22.38 10.07
CA ILE A 130 -3.99 -22.50 8.80
C ILE A 130 -3.89 -21.22 7.97
N TRP A 131 -4.01 -21.40 6.65
CA TRP A 131 -4.14 -20.32 5.68
C TRP A 131 -5.61 -20.07 5.36
N GLU A 132 -6.01 -18.81 5.39
CA GLU A 132 -7.33 -18.34 5.00
C GLU A 132 -7.21 -17.28 3.90
N ASN A 133 -8.14 -17.29 2.94
CA ASN A 133 -8.28 -16.27 1.90
C ASN A 133 -9.61 -15.54 2.14
N ILE A 134 -9.54 -14.39 2.82
CA ILE A 134 -10.73 -13.70 3.36
C ILE A 134 -11.04 -12.50 2.47
N LYS A 135 -12.26 -12.44 1.93
CA LYS A 135 -12.73 -11.28 1.17
C LYS A 135 -12.94 -10.07 2.07
N ILE A 136 -12.42 -8.92 1.66
CA ILE A 136 -12.63 -7.63 2.32
C ILE A 136 -13.87 -6.98 1.71
N TYR A 137 -14.81 -6.58 2.56
CA TYR A 137 -16.01 -5.88 2.13
C TYR A 137 -15.65 -4.55 1.47
N THR A 138 -16.31 -4.27 0.34
CA THR A 138 -16.11 -3.03 -0.40
C THR A 138 -17.47 -2.41 -0.76
N ASP A 139 -17.66 -1.14 -0.39
CA ASP A 139 -18.81 -0.32 -0.78
C ASP A 139 -18.40 0.61 -1.93
N PHE A 140 -18.86 0.31 -3.14
CA PHE A 140 -18.52 1.07 -4.34
C PHE A 140 -19.19 2.44 -4.45
N ARG A 141 -20.06 2.82 -3.50
CA ARG A 141 -20.78 4.11 -3.55
C ARG A 141 -19.99 5.26 -2.95
N LYS A 142 -18.96 4.98 -2.15
CA LYS A 142 -18.17 6.01 -1.44
C LYS A 142 -16.74 5.55 -1.21
N SER A 143 -15.84 6.50 -1.04
CA SER A 143 -14.49 6.18 -0.57
C SER A 143 -14.55 5.49 0.78
N MET A 144 -13.67 4.53 1.01
CA MET A 144 -13.64 3.80 2.28
C MET A 144 -12.24 3.31 2.62
N ASN A 145 -11.99 3.18 3.92
CA ASN A 145 -10.89 2.37 4.42
C ASN A 145 -11.24 0.89 4.14
N LEU A 146 -10.42 0.19 3.38
CA LEU A 146 -10.54 -1.24 3.13
C LEU A 146 -9.94 -2.02 4.30
N PHE A 147 -8.79 -1.56 4.81
CA PHE A 147 -8.11 -2.16 5.94
C PHE A 147 -7.07 -1.20 6.57
N SER A 148 -6.90 -1.32 7.87
CA SER A 148 -5.73 -0.87 8.62
C SER A 148 -5.22 -2.06 9.44
N ASP A 149 -3.92 -2.34 9.43
CA ASP A 149 -3.37 -3.47 10.18
C ASP A 149 -1.92 -3.25 10.62
N GLY A 150 -1.40 -4.19 11.40
CA GLY A 150 -0.13 -4.14 12.08
C GLY A 150 -0.18 -3.42 13.44
N SER A 151 0.98 -3.23 14.05
CA SER A 151 1.11 -2.67 15.40
C SER A 151 0.69 -1.20 15.46
N GLY A 152 0.90 -0.43 14.39
CA GLY A 152 0.45 0.95 14.29
C GLY A 152 -1.06 1.13 14.08
N LYS A 153 -1.83 0.05 13.86
CA LYS A 153 -3.26 0.11 13.52
C LYS A 153 -4.07 0.92 14.53
N LYS A 154 -3.91 0.63 15.82
CA LYS A 154 -4.71 1.25 16.89
C LYS A 154 -4.55 2.77 16.88
N GLU A 155 -3.30 3.24 16.83
CA GLU A 155 -3.00 4.68 16.81
C GLU A 155 -3.51 5.35 15.52
N TYR A 156 -3.39 4.66 14.39
CA TYR A 156 -3.94 5.13 13.12
C TYR A 156 -5.46 5.30 13.19
N ASP A 157 -6.19 4.29 13.67
CA ASP A 157 -7.66 4.33 13.73
C ASP A 157 -8.15 5.43 14.68
N GLU A 158 -7.51 5.58 15.84
CA GLU A 158 -7.83 6.63 16.82
C GLU A 158 -7.59 8.03 16.27
N ASN A 159 -6.47 8.25 15.57
CA ASN A 159 -6.17 9.54 14.96
C ASN A 159 -7.01 9.81 13.71
N PHE A 160 -7.39 8.78 12.95
CA PHE A 160 -8.24 8.93 11.77
C PHE A 160 -9.61 9.54 12.13
N LEU A 161 -10.12 9.33 13.36
CA LEU A 161 -11.32 10.00 13.86
C LEU A 161 -11.20 11.53 13.88
N ARG A 162 -9.99 12.07 14.11
CA ARG A 162 -9.71 13.52 14.10
C ARG A 162 -9.72 14.08 12.68
N PHE A 163 -9.27 13.27 11.73
CA PHE A 163 -9.25 13.53 10.29
C PHE A 163 -10.62 13.39 9.64
N LYS A 164 -11.51 12.57 10.21
CA LYS A 164 -12.89 12.39 9.75
C LYS A 164 -13.70 13.68 9.81
N ASN A 165 -13.39 14.58 10.73
CA ASN A 165 -14.11 15.87 10.89
C ASN A 165 -13.40 17.06 10.22
N GLY A 166 -12.44 16.81 9.32
CA GLY A 166 -11.68 17.84 8.59
C GLY A 166 -12.23 18.14 7.20
N ASN A 167 -11.68 19.16 6.53
CA ASN A 167 -12.13 19.65 5.22
C ASN A 167 -11.99 18.64 4.05
N ASN A 168 -11.30 17.51 4.27
CA ASN A 168 -11.00 16.49 3.26
C ASN A 168 -11.63 15.12 3.59
N GLU A 169 -12.71 15.09 4.38
CA GLU A 169 -13.41 13.86 4.76
C GLU A 169 -13.66 12.95 3.55
N SER A 170 -13.45 11.64 3.72
CA SER A 170 -13.70 10.63 2.68
C SER A 170 -12.91 10.81 1.37
N THR A 171 -11.74 11.46 1.41
CA THR A 171 -10.81 11.53 0.26
C THR A 171 -9.57 10.67 0.47
N SER A 172 -8.92 10.24 -0.61
CA SER A 172 -7.63 9.52 -0.56
C SER A 172 -6.57 10.27 0.25
N ARG A 173 -6.61 11.60 0.18
CA ARG A 173 -5.68 12.48 0.87
C ARG A 173 -5.81 12.32 2.37
N ASN A 174 -7.02 12.14 2.87
CA ASN A 174 -7.25 11.98 4.30
C ASN A 174 -6.60 10.71 4.84
N TYR A 175 -6.75 9.60 4.10
CA TYR A 175 -6.12 8.31 4.44
C TYR A 175 -4.59 8.42 4.42
N PHE A 176 -4.03 8.93 3.32
CA PHE A 176 -2.58 9.01 3.18
C PHE A 176 -1.93 10.04 4.12
N HIS A 177 -2.57 11.19 4.34
CA HIS A 177 -2.07 12.22 5.24
C HIS A 177 -2.11 11.75 6.70
N CYS A 178 -3.21 11.10 7.12
CA CYS A 178 -3.26 10.46 8.45
C CYS A 178 -2.17 9.40 8.58
N PHE A 179 -1.98 8.56 7.56
CA PHE A 179 -0.91 7.56 7.55
C PHE A 179 0.48 8.20 7.72
N CYS A 180 0.80 9.25 6.94
CA CYS A 180 2.08 9.94 7.04
C CYS A 180 2.27 10.62 8.40
N ASP A 181 1.21 11.21 8.97
CA ASP A 181 1.24 11.82 10.30
C ASP A 181 1.58 10.79 11.40
N ILE A 182 1.02 9.58 11.29
CA ILE A 182 1.34 8.48 12.21
C ILE A 182 2.78 8.02 12.05
N VAL A 183 3.23 7.75 10.82
CA VAL A 183 4.60 7.26 10.56
C VAL A 183 5.65 8.25 11.08
N LYS A 184 5.38 9.56 10.97
CA LYS A 184 6.26 10.62 11.51
C LYS A 184 6.28 10.70 13.03
N ASN A 185 5.11 10.64 13.65
CA ASN A 185 4.93 10.91 15.09
C ASN A 185 4.73 9.63 15.89
N VAL A 186 5.23 8.51 15.36
CA VAL A 186 4.91 7.17 15.80
C VAL A 186 5.33 6.95 17.25
N LYS A 187 4.40 6.46 18.08
CA LYS A 187 4.70 6.06 19.47
C LYS A 187 5.17 4.61 19.56
N ASP A 188 4.68 3.78 18.63
CA ASP A 188 5.12 2.40 18.45
C ASP A 188 6.56 2.35 17.93
N LYS A 189 7.44 1.60 18.60
CA LYS A 189 8.84 1.42 18.15
C LYS A 189 8.95 0.64 16.85
N HIS A 190 7.91 -0.11 16.48
CA HIS A 190 7.95 -1.06 15.38
C HIS A 190 7.36 -0.58 14.06
N THR A 191 6.75 0.60 14.09
CA THR A 191 6.27 1.31 12.92
C THR A 191 7.21 2.51 12.71
N GLY A 192 7.57 2.83 11.48
CA GLY A 192 8.42 3.98 11.20
C GLY A 192 9.11 3.95 9.85
N GLY A 193 10.16 4.77 9.72
CA GLY A 193 10.84 4.98 8.45
C GLY A 193 10.01 5.86 7.50
N ILE A 194 9.94 5.46 6.24
CA ILE A 194 9.39 6.25 5.15
C ILE A 194 8.13 5.59 4.57
N PRO A 195 7.07 6.38 4.32
CA PRO A 195 5.90 5.95 3.55
C PRO A 195 6.23 5.32 2.20
N GLN A 196 5.66 4.16 1.96
CA GLN A 196 5.60 3.49 0.66
C GLN A 196 4.19 3.53 0.13
N LEU A 197 4.03 3.56 -1.19
CA LEU A 197 2.71 3.69 -1.82
C LEU A 197 2.66 2.91 -3.14
N VAL A 198 1.63 2.09 -3.29
CA VAL A 198 1.23 1.45 -4.55
C VAL A 198 -0.24 1.77 -4.84
N GLY A 199 -0.60 1.82 -6.11
CA GLY A 199 -1.92 2.24 -6.53
C GLY A 199 -2.44 1.55 -7.79
N LEU A 200 -3.77 1.54 -7.90
CA LEU A 200 -4.53 1.16 -9.07
C LEU A 200 -5.45 2.32 -9.46
N TYR A 201 -5.52 2.63 -10.75
CA TYR A 201 -6.47 3.61 -11.27
C TYR A 201 -7.60 2.92 -12.03
N ASN A 202 -8.74 3.58 -12.19
CA ASN A 202 -9.78 3.10 -13.09
C ASN A 202 -9.31 3.13 -14.56
N GLY A 203 -9.95 2.31 -15.40
CA GLY A 203 -9.62 2.15 -16.82
C GLY A 203 -8.80 0.90 -17.08
N SER A 204 -8.26 0.77 -18.28
CA SER A 204 -7.37 -0.34 -18.68
C SER A 204 -5.95 0.11 -19.03
N LYS A 205 -5.69 1.43 -18.96
CA LYS A 205 -4.41 2.02 -19.37
C LYS A 205 -3.27 1.69 -18.39
N PHE A 206 -3.58 1.54 -17.12
CA PHE A 206 -2.60 1.34 -16.05
C PHE A 206 -2.91 0.04 -15.32
N ASN A 207 -1.87 -0.71 -14.99
CA ASN A 207 -1.93 -1.88 -14.11
C ASN A 207 -1.51 -1.49 -12.68
N GLY A 208 -0.96 -2.41 -11.90
CA GLY A 208 -0.30 -2.06 -10.64
C GLY A 208 0.78 -1.02 -10.85
N MET A 209 0.76 0.04 -10.03
CA MET A 209 1.76 1.11 -10.07
C MET A 209 2.44 1.26 -8.74
N TYR A 210 3.76 1.39 -8.78
CA TYR A 210 4.52 1.98 -7.70
C TYR A 210 4.46 3.51 -7.79
N HIS A 211 4.36 4.14 -6.64
CA HIS A 211 4.43 5.58 -6.50
C HIS A 211 5.64 5.95 -5.64
N GLY A 212 6.34 7.01 -6.05
CA GLY A 212 7.41 7.60 -5.25
C GLY A 212 6.83 8.53 -4.19
N THR A 213 7.53 8.66 -3.06
CA THR A 213 7.15 9.56 -1.96
C THR A 213 8.22 10.63 -1.74
N ILE A 214 7.77 11.87 -1.53
CA ILE A 214 8.61 13.01 -1.16
C ILE A 214 8.36 13.33 0.31
N VAL A 215 9.39 13.15 1.14
CA VAL A 215 9.35 13.31 2.58
C VAL A 215 10.50 14.22 3.00
N ALA A 216 10.18 15.33 3.66
CA ALA A 216 11.16 16.34 4.06
C ALA A 216 12.12 16.78 2.92
N GLY A 217 11.58 16.95 1.71
CA GLY A 217 12.33 17.35 0.51
C GLY A 217 13.25 16.27 -0.07
N GLN A 218 13.21 15.05 0.48
CA GLN A 218 13.96 13.90 -0.01
C GLN A 218 13.00 12.92 -0.70
N ALA A 219 13.52 12.22 -1.71
CA ALA A 219 12.70 11.37 -2.55
C ALA A 219 12.99 9.89 -2.30
N TYR A 220 11.93 9.11 -2.18
CA TYR A 220 11.99 7.69 -1.81
C TYR A 220 11.13 6.85 -2.74
N TYR A 221 11.61 5.67 -3.08
CA TYR A 221 10.93 4.72 -3.95
C TYR A 221 11.03 3.33 -3.34
N GLN A 222 9.88 2.66 -3.15
CA GLN A 222 9.81 1.33 -2.48
C GLN A 222 10.50 1.31 -1.10
N GLY A 223 10.46 2.44 -0.39
CA GLY A 223 11.08 2.58 0.92
C GLY A 223 12.58 2.88 0.88
N LEU A 224 13.23 3.00 -0.29
CA LEU A 224 14.65 3.33 -0.40
C LEU A 224 14.85 4.80 -0.79
N LYS A 225 15.87 5.45 -0.21
CA LYS A 225 16.24 6.83 -0.58
C LYS A 225 16.87 6.87 -1.97
N MET A 226 16.35 7.73 -2.83
CA MET A 226 16.79 7.85 -4.22
C MET A 226 17.76 9.02 -4.41
N GLY A 227 18.87 8.74 -5.09
CA GLY A 227 19.83 9.75 -5.54
C GLY A 227 19.53 10.25 -6.96
N ASN A 228 20.29 11.26 -7.41
CA ASN A 228 20.11 11.84 -8.75
C ASN A 228 20.59 10.94 -9.90
N VAL A 229 21.25 9.81 -9.60
CA VAL A 229 21.73 8.84 -10.60
C VAL A 229 20.61 8.00 -11.22
N TYR A 230 19.41 7.98 -10.62
CA TYR A 230 18.29 7.16 -11.09
C TYR A 230 17.43 7.91 -12.11
N GLY A 231 17.07 7.24 -13.20
CA GLY A 231 16.07 7.72 -14.17
C GLY A 231 14.65 7.39 -13.71
N MET A 232 13.99 8.32 -13.01
CA MET A 232 12.66 8.11 -12.39
C MET A 232 11.54 8.99 -12.96
N SER A 233 11.69 9.49 -14.18
CA SER A 233 10.74 10.40 -14.83
C SER A 233 9.38 9.76 -15.17
N ASN A 234 9.33 8.43 -15.26
CA ASN A 234 8.11 7.65 -15.51
C ASN A 234 7.34 7.30 -14.23
N ILE A 235 7.88 7.63 -13.05
CA ILE A 235 7.24 7.37 -11.76
C ILE A 235 6.42 8.59 -11.36
N ARG A 236 5.21 8.35 -10.84
CA ARG A 236 4.43 9.41 -10.21
C ARG A 236 4.85 9.58 -8.76
N TRP A 237 5.09 10.83 -8.36
CA TRP A 237 5.57 11.19 -7.03
C TRP A 237 4.52 11.92 -6.23
N TYR A 238 4.40 11.58 -4.95
CA TYR A 238 3.49 12.23 -4.02
C TYR A 238 4.23 12.75 -2.79
N ASN A 239 3.90 13.95 -2.32
CA ASN A 239 4.31 14.37 -0.99
C ASN A 239 3.36 13.84 0.10
N GLU A 240 3.65 14.19 1.35
CA GLU A 240 2.93 13.76 2.55
C GLU A 240 1.49 14.28 2.63
N ASN A 241 1.15 15.29 1.83
CA ASN A 241 -0.19 15.82 1.66
C ASN A 241 -0.94 15.15 0.48
N PHE A 242 -0.33 14.13 -0.13
CA PHE A 242 -0.84 13.44 -1.32
C PHE A 242 -0.97 14.35 -2.56
N GLU A 243 -0.13 15.39 -2.65
CA GLU A 243 0.00 16.24 -3.83
C GLU A 243 0.99 15.64 -4.82
N ILE A 244 0.74 15.79 -6.12
CA ILE A 244 1.66 15.34 -7.17
C ILE A 244 2.89 16.26 -7.19
N CYS A 245 4.06 15.65 -7.15
CA CYS A 245 5.34 16.35 -7.15
C CYS A 245 6.17 16.04 -8.40
N ASP A 246 7.00 16.99 -8.79
CA ASP A 246 8.04 16.79 -9.78
C ASP A 246 9.25 16.10 -9.13
N TRP A 247 9.74 15.04 -9.76
CA TRP A 247 10.88 14.25 -9.28
C TRP A 247 12.18 15.06 -9.21
N ASN A 248 12.40 16.00 -10.13
CA ASN A 248 13.67 16.71 -10.23
C ASN A 248 13.82 17.78 -9.15
N THR A 249 12.77 18.57 -8.96
CA THR A 249 12.69 19.69 -8.01
C THR A 249 12.23 19.25 -6.63
N LYS A 250 11.54 18.11 -6.53
CA LYS A 250 10.92 17.57 -5.31
C LYS A 250 9.81 18.51 -4.79
N GLN A 251 9.41 19.47 -5.61
CA GLN A 251 8.34 20.40 -5.32
C GLN A 251 7.04 19.90 -5.92
N ARG A 252 5.92 20.41 -5.41
CA ARG A 252 4.62 20.19 -6.03
C ARG A 252 4.63 20.70 -7.48
N GLU A 253 4.06 19.93 -8.40
CA GLU A 253 3.89 20.40 -9.77
C GLU A 253 3.00 21.65 -9.80
N ALA A 254 3.33 22.62 -10.67
CA ALA A 254 2.60 23.89 -10.74
C ALA A 254 1.09 23.71 -11.04
N ASN A 255 0.74 22.68 -11.80
CA ASN A 255 -0.63 22.34 -12.16
C ASN A 255 -1.31 21.40 -11.16
N ALA A 256 -0.60 20.91 -10.14
CA ALA A 256 -1.19 20.05 -9.12
C ALA A 256 -1.96 20.89 -8.10
N MET A 257 -3.19 20.46 -7.80
CA MET A 257 -4.08 21.14 -6.87
C MET A 257 -3.46 21.20 -5.46
N VAL A 258 -3.34 22.41 -4.91
CA VAL A 258 -2.94 22.65 -3.51
C VAL A 258 -3.91 21.93 -2.58
N GLN A 259 -3.40 21.15 -1.63
CA GLN A 259 -4.25 20.46 -0.67
C GLN A 259 -4.27 21.19 0.68
N PRO A 260 -5.46 21.48 1.24
CA PRO A 260 -5.55 22.04 2.58
C PRO A 260 -5.08 21.00 3.60
N ILE A 261 -4.44 21.46 4.68
CA ILE A 261 -4.04 20.61 5.81
C ILE A 261 -5.31 19.96 6.37
N SER A 262 -5.35 18.63 6.40
CA SER A 262 -6.57 17.89 6.77
C SER A 262 -6.85 17.89 8.29
N LYS A 263 -5.89 18.35 9.10
CA LYS A 263 -5.98 18.38 10.57
C LYS A 263 -6.77 19.61 11.00
N ARG A 264 -7.82 19.43 11.82
CA ARG A 264 -8.39 20.54 12.60
C ARG A 264 -7.27 21.08 13.50
N ALA A 265 -7.09 22.41 13.53
CA ALA A 265 -6.27 23.03 14.56
C ALA A 265 -6.88 22.64 15.92
N THR A 266 -6.06 22.11 16.83
CA THR A 266 -6.46 22.03 18.23
C THR A 266 -6.74 23.44 18.72
N PRO A 267 -7.80 23.65 19.53
CA PRO A 267 -8.03 24.93 20.20
C PRO A 267 -6.81 25.36 21.03
#